data_AF-A0A6I2XUK6-F1
#
_entry.id   AF-A0A6I2XUK6-F1
#
_cell.length_a   1.000
_cell.length_b   1.000
_cell.length_c   1.000
_cell.angle_alpha   90.00
_cell.angle_beta   90.00
_cell.angle_gamma   90.00
#
_symmetry.space_group_name_H-M   'P 1'
#
loop_
_entity.id
_entity.type
_entity.pdbx_description
1 polymer ?
#
loop_
_entity_poly.entity_id
_entity_poly.type
_entity_poly.pdbx_seq_one_letter_code
_entity_poly.pdbx_strand_id
1 'polypeptide(L)'
;MRTRRRAGSRAADYLLPDRGTTAVEYALIVAGVALTAVLGIQALGGAVGSTFESQAGALAGQSMSPTPTPTATPTPTPTPTPTPTPTPTPTPTPTPTPTPTPTATPTPTPTPTQTTGSVAKKESTSINVLSGVSGASLSGVTITSEPSGASSITWNADGTIKYTAPNKEGTTVITYTYVLKGVTRTGQLTLTVR
;
A
#
# COMPACT_ATOMS: atom_id res chain seq x y z
N MET A 1 22.66 38.33 22.69
CA MET A 1 22.40 37.96 24.10
C MET A 1 21.29 36.91 24.10
N ARG A 2 21.45 35.80 24.84
CA ARG A 2 20.52 34.65 25.03
C ARG A 2 20.48 33.62 23.89
N THR A 3 20.67 32.31 24.07
CA THR A 3 20.98 31.46 25.24
C THR A 3 21.45 30.08 24.73
N ARG A 4 22.53 29.53 25.29
CA ARG A 4 22.88 28.10 25.20
C ARG A 4 22.14 27.30 26.28
N ARG A 5 21.62 26.11 25.94
CA ARG A 5 21.57 24.84 26.72
C ARG A 5 21.26 23.74 25.69
N ARG A 6 22.12 22.80 25.28
CA ARG A 6 23.00 21.79 25.90
C ARG A 6 22.27 20.66 26.65
N ALA A 7 22.72 19.44 26.34
CA ALA A 7 22.41 18.11 26.89
C ALA A 7 21.14 17.48 26.29
N GLY A 8 21.21 16.38 25.54
CA GLY A 8 21.80 15.08 25.87
C GLY A 8 20.62 14.14 26.21
N SER A 9 20.59 12.84 25.97
CA SER A 9 21.53 11.86 25.47
C SER A 9 20.72 10.57 25.30
N ARG A 10 21.08 9.76 24.31
CA ARG A 10 21.16 8.28 24.36
C ARG A 10 19.90 7.45 24.67
N ALA A 11 19.62 6.60 23.67
CA ALA A 11 19.05 5.27 23.84
C ALA A 11 19.85 4.38 24.80
N ALA A 12 19.22 3.26 25.18
CA ALA A 12 19.56 2.25 26.19
C ALA A 12 19.01 2.63 27.58
N ASP A 13 18.35 1.77 28.34
CA ASP A 13 18.10 0.34 28.24
C ASP A 13 17.05 0.01 29.32
N TYR A 14 16.40 -1.14 29.20
CA TYR A 14 15.84 -1.95 30.29
C TYR A 14 15.25 -1.26 31.53
N LEU A 15 13.95 -1.42 31.77
CA LEU A 15 13.40 -1.81 33.08
C LEU A 15 11.90 -2.07 32.93
N LEU A 16 11.57 -3.35 32.76
CA LEU A 16 10.29 -3.91 33.16
C LEU A 16 10.30 -3.99 34.69
N PRO A 17 9.34 -3.43 35.43
CA PRO A 17 9.07 -3.87 36.78
C PRO A 17 7.82 -4.78 36.78
N ASP A 18 8.11 -5.94 37.33
CA ASP A 18 7.32 -7.11 37.61
C ASP A 18 5.86 -6.95 38.06
N ARG A 19 5.15 -8.02 37.68
CA ARG A 19 3.96 -8.59 38.30
C ARG A 19 4.12 -8.68 39.83
N GLY A 20 3.11 -8.30 40.62
CA GLY A 20 3.16 -8.69 42.04
C GLY A 20 2.09 -8.21 43.02
N THR A 21 1.21 -7.27 42.70
CA THR A 21 0.36 -6.65 43.74
C THR A 21 -1.13 -7.01 43.70
N THR A 22 -1.65 -7.68 42.68
CA THR A 22 -3.10 -8.00 42.60
C THR A 22 -3.47 -9.41 43.08
N ALA A 23 -2.51 -10.33 43.22
CA ALA A 23 -2.78 -11.71 43.63
C ALA A 23 -2.83 -11.91 45.15
N VAL A 24 -2.15 -11.05 45.93
CA VAL A 24 -2.07 -11.18 47.40
C VAL A 24 -3.31 -10.63 48.10
N GLU A 25 -3.94 -9.56 47.57
CA GLU A 25 -5.20 -9.03 48.14
C GLU A 25 -6.39 -9.98 47.92
N TYR A 26 -6.44 -10.68 46.77
CA TYR A 26 -7.52 -11.64 46.49
C TYR A 26 -7.44 -12.90 47.37
N ALA A 27 -6.23 -13.33 47.75
CA ALA A 27 -6.03 -14.49 48.63
C ALA A 27 -6.43 -14.22 50.09
N LEU A 28 -6.22 -12.99 50.59
CA LEU A 28 -6.59 -12.61 51.96
C LEU A 28 -8.12 -12.51 52.15
N ILE A 29 -8.87 -12.12 51.11
CA ILE A 29 -10.34 -12.04 51.15
C ILE A 29 -10.99 -13.44 51.19
N VAL A 30 -10.44 -14.41 50.46
CA VAL A 30 -11.01 -15.78 50.41
C VAL A 30 -10.69 -16.59 51.68
N ALA A 31 -9.53 -16.36 52.31
CA ALA A 31 -9.18 -17.03 53.57
C ALA A 31 -10.03 -16.55 54.77
N GLY A 32 -10.46 -15.28 54.80
CA GLY A 32 -11.29 -14.73 55.89
C GLY A 32 -12.73 -15.26 55.91
N VAL A 33 -13.30 -15.57 54.74
CA VAL A 33 -14.69 -16.07 54.61
C VAL A 33 -14.79 -17.56 54.97
N ALA A 34 -13.72 -18.34 54.77
CA ALA A 34 -13.69 -19.76 55.15
C ALA A 34 -13.57 -19.98 56.67
N LEU A 35 -12.94 -19.07 57.40
CA LEU A 35 -12.72 -19.22 58.85
C LEU A 35 -13.98 -18.92 59.70
N THR A 36 -14.91 -18.09 59.21
CA THR A 36 -16.17 -17.79 59.92
C THR A 36 -17.25 -18.87 59.74
N ALA A 37 -17.18 -19.68 58.67
CA ALA A 37 -18.13 -20.77 58.43
C ALA A 37 -17.83 -22.04 59.26
N VAL A 38 -16.57 -22.26 59.66
CA VAL A 38 -16.16 -23.46 60.42
C VAL A 38 -16.33 -23.30 61.94
N LEU A 39 -16.41 -22.08 62.45
CA LEU A 39 -16.66 -21.81 63.88
C LEU A 39 -18.16 -21.71 64.25
N GLY A 40 -19.07 -21.80 63.26
CA GLY A 40 -20.53 -21.66 63.46
C GLY A 40 -21.31 -22.95 63.71
N ILE A 41 -20.66 -24.12 63.82
CA ILE A 41 -21.34 -25.44 63.93
C ILE A 41 -20.99 -26.15 65.25
N GLN A 42 -20.70 -25.43 66.34
CA GLN A 42 -20.46 -26.06 67.67
C GLN A 42 -21.25 -25.43 68.82
N ALA A 43 -22.46 -24.96 68.55
CA ALA A 43 -23.37 -24.50 69.61
C ALA A 43 -24.80 -24.99 69.34
N LEU A 44 -25.05 -26.28 69.62
CA LEU A 44 -26.33 -26.84 70.07
C LEU A 44 -26.12 -28.29 70.53
N GLY A 45 -25.06 -28.50 71.30
CA GLY A 45 -24.93 -29.65 72.20
C GLY A 45 -25.48 -29.24 73.56
N GLY A 46 -26.61 -29.83 73.96
CA GLY A 46 -27.10 -29.72 75.34
C GLY A 46 -28.57 -29.36 75.46
N ALA A 47 -29.44 -30.36 75.36
CA ALA A 47 -30.65 -30.43 76.19
C ALA A 47 -31.14 -31.87 76.26
N VAL A 48 -30.76 -32.55 77.35
CA VAL A 48 -31.60 -33.45 78.19
C VAL A 48 -32.76 -34.18 77.47
N GLY A 49 -32.79 -35.50 77.36
CA GLY A 49 -32.36 -36.47 78.35
C GLY A 49 -33.27 -36.51 79.58
N SER A 50 -34.61 -36.52 79.42
CA SER A 50 -35.57 -37.08 80.40
C SER A 50 -37.02 -36.77 80.05
N THR A 51 -37.76 -37.73 79.49
CA THR A 51 -39.15 -38.13 79.86
C THR A 51 -39.66 -39.15 78.84
N PHE A 52 -39.11 -40.36 78.90
CA PHE A 52 -39.85 -41.54 78.45
C PHE A 52 -40.62 -42.03 79.67
N GLU A 53 -41.90 -41.66 79.77
CA GLU A 53 -42.94 -42.52 80.34
C GLU A 53 -44.32 -41.87 80.30
N SER A 54 -45.31 -42.73 80.07
CA SER A 54 -46.74 -42.53 80.33
C SER A 54 -47.57 -41.77 79.29
N GLN A 55 -47.90 -42.46 78.20
CA GLN A 55 -49.31 -42.51 77.77
C GLN A 55 -49.65 -43.79 76.99
N ALA A 56 -49.64 -44.93 77.68
CA ALA A 56 -50.41 -46.10 77.27
C ALA A 56 -51.87 -45.88 77.73
N GLY A 57 -52.72 -45.33 76.86
CA GLY A 57 -54.10 -45.07 77.24
C GLY A 57 -54.93 -44.24 76.25
N ALA A 58 -54.93 -44.58 74.96
CA ALA A 58 -55.94 -44.09 74.01
C ALA A 58 -56.05 -45.00 72.77
N LEU A 59 -56.25 -46.31 72.99
CA LEU A 59 -56.67 -47.26 71.95
C LEU A 59 -58.21 -47.34 71.93
N ALA A 60 -58.88 -46.37 71.32
CA ALA A 60 -60.27 -46.52 70.85
C ALA A 60 -60.66 -45.31 69.99
N GLY A 61 -60.62 -45.44 68.65
CA GLY A 61 -61.31 -44.48 67.77
C GLY A 61 -60.63 -44.06 66.47
N GLN A 62 -59.50 -44.63 66.06
CA GLN A 62 -58.88 -44.24 64.79
C GLN A 62 -59.47 -45.05 63.64
N SER A 63 -60.45 -44.43 62.96
CA SER A 63 -60.97 -44.80 61.64
C SER A 63 -59.79 -44.98 60.67
N MET A 64 -59.69 -46.15 60.02
CA MET A 64 -58.66 -46.39 59.01
C MET A 64 -58.92 -45.49 57.80
N SER A 65 -58.12 -44.42 57.68
CA SER A 65 -58.06 -43.60 56.46
C SER A 65 -57.33 -44.39 55.37
N PRO A 66 -57.84 -44.46 54.12
CA PRO A 66 -57.19 -45.20 53.05
C PRO A 66 -55.80 -44.64 52.75
N THR A 67 -54.82 -45.54 52.62
CA THR A 67 -53.44 -45.21 52.21
C THR A 67 -53.47 -44.50 50.85
N PRO A 68 -52.90 -43.29 50.70
CA PRO A 68 -52.85 -42.62 49.41
C PRO A 68 -52.03 -43.45 48.42
N THR A 69 -52.60 -43.69 47.23
CA THR A 69 -51.94 -44.35 46.11
C THR A 69 -50.70 -43.54 45.68
N PRO A 70 -49.52 -44.16 45.48
CA PRO A 70 -48.34 -43.43 45.04
C PRO A 70 -48.61 -42.76 43.70
N THR A 71 -48.49 -41.43 43.68
CA THR A 71 -48.63 -40.64 42.45
C THR A 71 -47.37 -40.86 41.60
N ALA A 72 -47.56 -41.23 40.33
CA ALA A 72 -46.44 -41.44 39.40
C ALA A 72 -45.59 -40.17 39.33
N THR A 73 -44.30 -40.29 39.67
CA THR A 73 -43.34 -39.19 39.56
C THR A 73 -43.17 -38.86 38.07
N PRO A 74 -43.31 -37.59 37.65
CA PRO A 74 -43.11 -37.22 36.27
C PRO A 74 -41.67 -37.53 35.85
N THR A 75 -41.52 -38.25 34.74
CA THR A 75 -40.22 -38.54 34.12
C THR A 75 -39.57 -37.21 33.73
N PRO A 76 -38.29 -36.97 34.07
CA PRO A 76 -37.62 -35.74 33.68
C PRO A 76 -37.56 -35.62 32.16
N THR A 77 -38.02 -34.49 31.62
CA THR A 77 -37.93 -34.17 30.21
C THR A 77 -36.46 -34.04 29.81
N PRO A 78 -36.00 -34.67 28.71
CA PRO A 78 -34.62 -34.54 28.27
C PRO A 78 -34.29 -33.08 28.00
N THR A 79 -33.18 -32.61 28.57
CA THR A 79 -32.66 -31.25 28.32
C THR A 79 -32.18 -31.17 26.87
N PRO A 80 -32.55 -30.12 26.10
CA PRO A 80 -32.07 -29.97 24.74
C PRO A 80 -30.55 -29.86 24.72
N THR A 81 -29.91 -30.67 23.88
CA THR A 81 -28.47 -30.61 23.65
C THR A 81 -28.10 -29.27 23.01
N PRO A 82 -27.07 -28.56 23.48
CA PRO A 82 -26.65 -27.31 22.86
C PRO A 82 -26.24 -27.54 21.39
N THR A 83 -26.82 -26.75 20.50
CA THR A 83 -26.49 -26.75 19.07
C THR A 83 -25.05 -26.26 18.90
N PRO A 84 -24.21 -26.92 18.08
CA PRO A 84 -22.85 -26.44 17.83
C PRO A 84 -22.89 -25.04 17.22
N THR A 85 -22.09 -24.14 17.78
CA THR A 85 -21.92 -22.78 17.26
C THR A 85 -21.17 -22.86 15.92
N PRO A 86 -21.62 -22.14 14.87
CA PRO A 86 -20.92 -22.15 13.59
C PRO A 86 -19.50 -21.61 13.75
N THR A 87 -18.52 -22.34 13.22
CA THR A 87 -17.13 -21.92 13.18
C THR A 87 -16.99 -20.68 12.29
N PRO A 88 -16.26 -19.64 12.71
CA PRO A 88 -16.05 -18.46 11.87
C PRO A 88 -15.34 -18.84 10.57
N THR A 89 -15.91 -18.40 9.45
CA THR A 89 -15.32 -18.58 8.12
C THR A 89 -14.02 -17.78 8.04
N PRO A 90 -12.93 -18.35 7.50
CA PRO A 90 -11.67 -17.62 7.32
C PRO A 90 -11.91 -16.38 6.43
N THR A 91 -11.43 -15.24 6.90
CA THR A 91 -11.46 -13.99 6.13
C THR A 91 -10.52 -14.12 4.93
N PRO A 92 -10.93 -13.72 3.72
CA PRO A 92 -10.06 -13.78 2.55
C PRO A 92 -8.82 -12.91 2.76
N THR A 93 -7.65 -13.49 2.52
CA THR A 93 -6.37 -12.77 2.55
C THR A 93 -6.37 -11.72 1.43
N PRO A 94 -5.93 -10.47 1.70
CA PRO A 94 -5.86 -9.46 0.65
C PRO A 94 -4.89 -9.90 -0.45
N THR A 95 -5.36 -9.83 -1.70
CA THR A 95 -4.54 -10.10 -2.88
C THR A 95 -3.42 -9.04 -2.97
N PRO A 96 -2.15 -9.42 -3.21
CA PRO A 96 -1.08 -8.45 -3.37
C PRO A 96 -1.40 -7.50 -4.52
N THR A 97 -1.25 -6.21 -4.27
CA THR A 97 -1.41 -5.18 -5.30
C THR A 97 -0.27 -5.30 -6.31
N PRO A 98 -0.54 -5.27 -7.63
CA PRO A 98 0.52 -5.34 -8.63
C PRO A 98 1.49 -4.17 -8.44
N THR A 99 2.78 -4.49 -8.40
CA THR A 99 3.85 -3.48 -8.37
C THR A 99 3.80 -2.70 -9.69
N PRO A 100 3.86 -1.35 -9.65
CA PRO A 100 3.88 -0.57 -10.88
C PRO A 100 5.11 -0.97 -11.71
N THR A 101 4.88 -1.38 -12.95
CA THR A 101 5.94 -1.65 -13.92
C THR A 101 6.69 -0.35 -14.19
N PRO A 102 8.03 -0.33 -14.21
CA PRO A 102 8.79 0.87 -14.53
C PRO A 102 8.38 1.37 -15.92
N THR A 103 7.87 2.60 -15.98
CA THR A 103 7.57 3.28 -17.23
C THR A 103 8.86 3.50 -18.00
N ALA A 104 8.90 3.15 -19.28
CA ALA A 104 10.05 3.42 -20.13
C ALA A 104 10.39 4.92 -20.07
N THR A 105 11.62 5.23 -19.70
CA THR A 105 12.11 6.61 -19.72
C THR A 105 12.02 7.12 -21.16
N PRO A 106 11.43 8.30 -21.43
CA PRO A 106 11.37 8.84 -22.77
C PRO A 106 12.81 9.00 -23.30
N THR A 107 13.09 8.40 -24.45
CA THR A 107 14.34 8.62 -25.16
C THR A 107 14.44 10.11 -25.51
N PRO A 108 15.57 10.79 -25.23
CA PRO A 108 15.71 12.20 -25.56
C PRO A 108 15.49 12.41 -27.06
N THR A 109 14.60 13.34 -27.40
CA THR A 109 14.41 13.78 -28.78
C THR A 109 15.72 14.36 -29.29
N PRO A 110 16.27 13.88 -30.42
CA PRO A 110 17.52 14.42 -30.96
C PRO A 110 17.35 15.92 -31.27
N THR A 111 18.26 16.74 -30.77
CA THR A 111 18.33 18.16 -31.13
C THR A 111 18.73 18.29 -32.60
N PRO A 112 18.02 19.09 -33.41
CA PRO A 112 18.37 19.26 -34.81
C PRO A 112 19.73 19.95 -34.96
N THR A 113 20.58 19.42 -35.85
CA THR A 113 21.83 20.08 -36.22
C THR A 113 21.51 21.34 -37.01
N GLN A 114 21.98 22.50 -36.56
CA GLN A 114 21.80 23.76 -37.28
C GLN A 114 23.04 24.10 -38.10
N THR A 115 22.86 24.28 -39.41
CA THR A 115 23.89 24.74 -40.34
C THR A 115 23.44 26.07 -40.94
N THR A 116 24.35 27.02 -41.08
CA THR A 116 24.04 28.33 -41.69
C THR A 116 24.93 28.59 -42.89
N GLY A 117 24.38 29.19 -43.93
CA GLY A 117 25.12 29.63 -45.12
C GLY A 117 24.62 30.96 -45.66
N SER A 118 25.42 31.60 -46.50
CA SER A 118 25.05 32.81 -47.23
C SER A 118 25.41 32.65 -48.69
N VAL A 119 24.57 33.17 -49.58
CA VAL A 119 24.71 33.07 -51.02
C VAL A 119 24.21 34.35 -51.67
N ALA A 120 24.86 34.80 -52.74
CA ALA A 120 24.38 35.95 -53.50
C ALA A 120 23.20 35.56 -54.40
N LYS A 121 22.35 36.54 -54.74
CA LYS A 121 21.27 36.34 -55.73
C LYS A 121 21.77 35.67 -57.01
N LYS A 122 21.02 34.70 -57.53
CA LYS A 122 21.30 34.00 -58.80
C LYS A 122 22.63 33.21 -58.81
N GLU A 123 23.29 33.05 -57.66
CA GLU A 123 24.47 32.21 -57.54
C GLU A 123 24.13 30.83 -56.97
N SER A 124 25.04 29.88 -57.19
CA SER A 124 24.98 28.56 -56.59
C SER A 124 26.04 28.42 -55.50
N THR A 125 25.66 27.82 -54.38
CA THR A 125 26.60 27.44 -53.31
C THR A 125 26.44 25.95 -52.98
N SER A 126 27.50 25.32 -52.50
CA SER A 126 27.48 23.93 -52.04
C SER A 126 27.82 23.89 -50.56
N ILE A 127 26.96 23.29 -49.75
CA ILE A 127 27.11 23.22 -48.29
C ILE A 127 27.09 21.75 -47.88
N ASN A 128 28.10 21.32 -47.13
CA ASN A 128 28.07 20.01 -46.50
C ASN A 128 27.36 20.10 -45.14
N VAL A 129 26.08 19.71 -45.11
CA VAL A 129 25.26 19.73 -43.89
C VAL A 129 25.61 18.59 -42.93
N LEU A 130 26.38 17.60 -43.40
CA LEU A 130 26.91 16.50 -42.59
C LEU A 130 28.39 16.73 -42.21
N SER A 131 28.91 17.95 -42.37
CA SER A 131 30.26 18.27 -41.94
C SER A 131 30.42 17.98 -40.43
N GLY A 132 31.33 17.07 -40.08
CA GLY A 132 31.59 16.65 -38.70
C GLY A 132 30.75 15.47 -38.18
N VAL A 133 29.74 14.98 -38.93
CA VAL A 133 29.01 13.74 -38.59
C VAL A 133 29.50 12.58 -39.45
N SER A 134 30.60 11.97 -39.01
CA SER A 134 31.17 10.78 -39.65
C SER A 134 30.19 9.60 -39.60
N GLY A 135 30.00 8.94 -40.74
CA GLY A 135 29.08 7.80 -40.89
C GLY A 135 27.59 8.19 -40.96
N ALA A 136 27.28 9.47 -41.15
CA ALA A 136 25.94 9.91 -41.49
C ALA A 136 25.71 9.83 -43.01
N SER A 137 24.48 9.50 -43.40
CA SER A 137 24.04 9.58 -44.81
C SER A 137 22.70 10.32 -44.89
N LEU A 138 22.56 11.19 -45.88
CA LEU A 138 21.31 11.91 -46.12
C LEU A 138 20.21 10.94 -46.56
N SER A 139 19.05 11.06 -45.92
CA SER A 139 17.87 10.23 -46.18
C SER A 139 16.71 11.02 -46.79
N GLY A 140 16.69 12.35 -46.63
CA GLY A 140 15.63 13.20 -47.15
C GLY A 140 15.92 14.68 -46.99
N VAL A 141 15.35 15.49 -47.88
CA VAL A 141 15.47 16.96 -47.86
C VAL A 141 14.10 17.55 -48.17
N THR A 142 13.70 18.56 -47.40
CA THR A 142 12.43 19.28 -47.56
C THR A 142 12.66 20.77 -47.36
N ILE A 143 12.18 21.58 -48.30
CA ILE A 143 12.21 23.04 -48.18
C ILE A 143 11.01 23.45 -47.32
N THR A 144 11.28 24.09 -46.19
CA THR A 144 10.23 24.55 -45.26
C THR A 144 9.92 26.03 -45.43
N SER A 145 10.86 26.82 -45.96
CA SER A 145 10.60 28.21 -46.37
C SER A 145 11.56 28.62 -47.48
N GLU A 146 11.09 29.45 -48.40
CA GLU A 146 11.87 29.97 -49.52
C GLU A 146 11.35 31.36 -49.93
N PRO A 147 12.22 32.34 -50.21
CA PRO A 147 11.80 33.59 -50.83
C PRO A 147 11.20 33.34 -52.22
N SER A 148 10.21 34.14 -52.60
CA SER A 148 9.50 33.98 -53.87
C SER A 148 10.46 34.02 -55.07
N GLY A 149 10.70 32.86 -55.68
CA GLY A 149 11.57 32.68 -56.85
C GLY A 149 11.91 31.20 -57.00
N ALA A 150 12.11 30.73 -58.23
CA ALA A 150 12.53 29.35 -58.47
C ALA A 150 13.97 29.16 -57.96
N SER A 151 14.14 28.56 -56.79
CA SER A 151 15.43 27.97 -56.42
C SER A 151 15.54 26.57 -57.00
N SER A 152 16.76 26.04 -57.01
CA SER A 152 16.95 24.61 -57.21
C SER A 152 17.85 24.07 -56.13
N ILE A 153 17.49 22.88 -55.63
CA ILE A 153 18.26 22.15 -54.64
C ILE A 153 18.58 20.79 -55.21
N THR A 154 19.87 20.44 -55.17
CA THR A 154 20.32 19.08 -55.43
C THR A 154 21.08 18.62 -54.20
N TRP A 155 20.71 17.47 -53.66
CA TRP A 155 21.42 16.87 -52.54
C TRP A 155 22.08 15.58 -52.97
N ASN A 156 23.25 15.33 -52.39
CA ASN A 156 24.02 14.13 -52.61
C ASN A 156 23.96 13.25 -51.35
N ALA A 157 24.09 11.94 -51.51
CA ALA A 157 24.05 11.00 -50.36
C ALA A 157 25.19 11.23 -49.35
N ASP A 158 26.26 11.93 -49.77
CA ASP A 158 27.44 12.31 -48.98
C ASP A 158 27.19 13.46 -47.99
N GLY A 159 26.02 14.10 -48.00
CA GLY A 159 25.73 15.27 -47.16
C GLY A 159 25.87 16.63 -47.85
N THR A 160 26.30 16.66 -49.10
CA THR A 160 26.50 17.90 -49.85
C THR A 160 25.18 18.35 -50.49
N ILE A 161 24.73 19.54 -50.12
CA ILE A 161 23.57 20.21 -50.71
C ILE A 161 24.07 21.33 -51.62
N LYS A 162 23.74 21.27 -52.90
CA LYS A 162 23.90 22.35 -53.86
C LYS A 162 22.61 23.17 -53.91
N TYR A 163 22.70 24.43 -53.52
CA TYR A 163 21.60 25.39 -53.53
C TYR A 163 21.84 26.45 -54.60
N THR A 164 20.86 26.68 -55.47
CA THR A 164 20.86 27.80 -56.42
C THR A 164 19.87 28.85 -55.95
N ALA A 165 20.41 30.03 -55.60
CA ALA A 165 19.62 31.10 -55.03
C ALA A 165 18.67 31.73 -56.05
N PRO A 166 17.43 32.07 -55.64
CA PRO A 166 16.50 32.81 -56.49
C PRO A 166 16.99 34.24 -56.74
N ASN A 167 16.39 34.90 -57.73
CA ASN A 167 16.63 36.32 -58.01
C ASN A 167 15.85 37.24 -57.05
N LYS A 168 15.81 36.89 -55.76
CA LYS A 168 15.20 37.68 -54.67
C LYS A 168 15.97 37.49 -53.38
N GLU A 169 16.13 38.57 -52.63
CA GLU A 169 16.64 38.50 -51.26
C GLU A 169 15.63 37.77 -50.37
N GLY A 170 16.16 37.08 -49.37
CA GLY A 170 15.34 36.44 -48.35
C GLY A 170 16.06 35.30 -47.68
N THR A 171 15.32 34.59 -46.83
CA THR A 171 15.85 33.47 -46.06
C THR A 171 15.18 32.18 -46.49
N THR A 172 15.99 31.22 -46.91
CA THR A 172 15.56 29.87 -47.24
C THR A 172 15.88 28.96 -46.07
N VAL A 173 14.88 28.22 -45.59
CA VAL A 173 15.06 27.22 -44.54
C VAL A 173 14.81 25.85 -45.13
N ILE A 174 15.82 24.99 -45.04
CA ILE A 174 15.82 23.63 -45.53
C ILE A 174 15.89 22.70 -44.33
N THR A 175 14.92 21.81 -44.20
CA THR A 175 14.95 20.72 -43.22
C THR A 175 15.46 19.47 -43.92
N TYR A 176 16.45 18.80 -43.35
CA TYR A 176 17.01 17.56 -43.89
C TYR A 176 16.95 16.45 -42.83
N THR A 177 16.83 15.22 -43.30
CA THR A 177 16.90 14.01 -42.48
C THR A 177 18.13 13.21 -42.85
N TYR A 178 18.81 12.67 -41.85
CA TYR A 178 19.99 11.84 -42.04
C TYR A 178 19.95 10.65 -41.09
N VAL A 179 20.53 9.53 -41.52
CA VAL A 179 20.66 8.34 -40.71
C VAL A 179 22.08 8.30 -40.17
N LEU A 180 22.22 8.21 -38.85
CA LEU A 180 23.49 8.03 -38.17
C LEU A 180 23.40 6.79 -37.29
N LYS A 181 24.25 5.79 -37.55
CA LYS A 181 24.27 4.52 -36.81
C LYS A 181 22.88 3.85 -36.72
N GLY A 182 22.10 3.91 -37.79
CA GLY A 182 20.75 3.33 -37.85
C GLY A 182 19.64 4.18 -37.20
N VAL A 183 19.96 5.35 -36.65
CA VAL A 183 18.98 6.28 -36.06
C VAL A 183 18.74 7.46 -37.00
N THR A 184 17.48 7.68 -37.36
CA THR A 184 17.06 8.85 -38.14
C THR A 184 17.10 10.10 -37.26
N ARG A 185 17.77 11.13 -37.76
CA ARG A 185 17.88 12.46 -37.14
C ARG A 185 17.44 13.51 -38.12
N THR A 186 17.03 14.66 -37.59
CA THR A 186 16.69 15.85 -38.36
C THR A 186 17.78 16.90 -38.20
N GLY A 187 17.92 17.76 -39.20
CA GLY A 187 18.76 18.93 -39.17
C GLY A 187 18.14 20.05 -40.00
N GLN A 188 18.61 21.26 -39.78
CA GLN A 188 18.10 22.46 -40.41
C GLN A 188 19.25 23.26 -40.99
N LEU A 189 19.12 23.65 -42.25
CA LEU A 189 20.02 24.54 -42.96
C LEU A 189 19.30 25.86 -43.24
N THR A 190 19.83 26.95 -42.70
CA THR A 190 19.31 28.30 -42.94
C THR A 190 20.25 29.03 -43.89
N LEU A 191 19.71 29.48 -45.02
CA LEU A 191 20.44 30.22 -46.06
C LEU A 191 19.91 31.64 -46.17
N THR A 192 20.80 32.60 -46.04
CA THR A 192 20.48 34.02 -46.30
C THR A 192 20.95 34.40 -47.69
N VAL A 193 19.98 34.70 -48.56
CA VAL A 193 20.22 35.25 -49.90
C VAL A 193 20.33 36.76 -49.79
N ARG A 194 21.49 37.30 -50.19
CA ARG A 194 21.78 38.74 -50.19
C ARG A 194 22.03 39.23 -51.61
#